data_AF-A0A8T9Q394-F1
#
_entry.id   AF-A0A8T9Q394-F1
#
_cell.length_a   1.000
_cell.length_b   1.000
_cell.length_c   1.000
_cell.angle_alpha   90.00
_cell.angle_beta   90.00
_cell.angle_gamma   90.00
#
_symmetry.space_group_name_H-M   'P 1'
#
loop_
_entity.id
_entity.type
_entity.pdbx_description
1 polymer ?
#
loop_
_entity_poly.entity_id
_entity_poly.type
_entity_poly.pdbx_seq_one_letter_code
_entity_poly.pdbx_strand_id
1 'polypeptide(L)' 'MADKAELWQQLVQRHGLKPHTLEELAQWPFGDFIFNVKADAFFDVNKLRRTGFQAMHLDSFTSFRNQFEHLKTEKIIP' A
#
# COMPACT_ATOMS: atom_id res chain seq x y z
N MET A 1 4.84 -14.88 6.25
CA MET A 1 6.05 -14.52 5.46
C MET A 1 7.29 -14.34 6.33
N ALA A 2 7.38 -14.97 7.51
CA ALA A 2 8.52 -14.81 8.43
C ALA A 2 9.83 -15.39 7.86
N ASP A 3 9.74 -16.30 6.89
CA ASP A 3 10.86 -16.93 6.19
C ASP A 3 11.49 -16.03 5.11
N LYS A 4 10.95 -14.83 4.86
CA LYS A 4 11.39 -13.94 3.77
C LYS A 4 12.25 -12.76 4.21
N ALA A 5 12.57 -12.65 5.49
CA ALA A 5 13.40 -11.56 6.01
C ALA A 5 14.78 -11.50 5.32
N GLU A 6 15.46 -12.64 5.17
CA GLU A 6 16.78 -12.71 4.52
C GLU A 6 16.70 -12.34 3.04
N LEU A 7 15.69 -12.84 2.32
CA LEU A 7 15.47 -12.50 0.91
C LEU A 7 15.23 -10.99 0.74
N TRP A 8 14.45 -10.38 1.64
CA TRP A 8 14.22 -8.94 1.61
C TRP A 8 15.50 -8.14 1.80
N GLN A 9 16.37 -8.54 2.74
CA GLN A 9 17.67 -7.88 2.93
C GLN A 9 18.56 -7.95 1.69
N GLN A 10 18.54 -9.07 0.97
CA GLN A 10 19.26 -9.19 -0.31
C GLN A 10 18.71 -8.23 -1.37
N LEU A 11 17.39 -8.02 -1.43
CA LEU A 11 16.77 -7.05 -2.34
C LEU A 11 17.12 -5.61 -1.96
N VAL A 12 17.11 -5.29 -0.66
CA VAL A 12 17.52 -3.97 -0.15
C VAL A 12 18.93 -3.63 -0.62
N GLN A 13 19.89 -4.57 -0.45
CA GLN A 13 21.26 -4.38 -0.90
C GLN A 13 21.37 -4.28 -2.43
N ARG A 14 20.70 -5.18 -3.16
CA ARG A 14 20.75 -5.24 -4.63
C ARG A 14 20.21 -3.98 -5.29
N HIS A 15 19.12 -3.42 -4.76
CA HIS A 15 18.42 -2.28 -5.36
C HIS A 15 18.73 -0.94 -4.68
N GLY A 16 19.56 -0.93 -3.63
CA GLY A 16 19.90 0.28 -2.89
C GLY A 16 18.70 0.92 -2.20
N LEU A 17 17.83 0.09 -1.61
CA LEU A 17 16.62 0.53 -0.92
C LEU A 17 16.93 1.08 0.48
N LYS A 18 15.99 1.81 1.06
CA LYS A 18 16.04 2.19 2.48
C LYS A 18 16.05 0.91 3.34
N PRO A 19 16.84 0.85 4.44
CA PRO A 19 17.10 -0.39 5.18
C PRO A 19 15.98 -0.75 6.16
N HIS A 20 14.74 -0.78 5.68
CA HIS A 20 13.60 -1.25 6.45
C HIS A 20 13.54 -2.77 6.46
N THR A 21 13.16 -3.36 7.58
CA THR A 21 12.82 -4.78 7.70
C THR A 21 11.47 -5.07 7.03
N LEU A 22 11.22 -6.33 6.67
CA LEU A 22 9.97 -6.70 6.03
C LEU A 22 8.79 -6.57 7.03
N GLU A 23 9.05 -6.79 8.31
CA GLU A 23 8.09 -6.66 9.42
C GLU A 23 7.68 -5.20 9.67
N GLU A 24 8.59 -4.23 9.47
CA GLU A 24 8.26 -2.80 9.54
C GLU A 24 7.39 -2.35 8.36
N LEU A 25 7.57 -2.96 7.18
CA LEU A 25 6.86 -2.57 5.96
C LEU A 25 5.50 -3.26 5.77
N ALA A 26 5.37 -4.51 6.21
CA ALA A 26 4.24 -5.35 5.85
C ALA A 26 3.55 -5.97 7.07
N GLN A 27 2.29 -5.57 7.28
CA GLN A 27 1.40 -6.23 8.24
C GLN A 27 0.67 -7.41 7.59
N TRP A 28 1.33 -8.56 7.49
CA TRP A 28 0.78 -9.75 6.83
C TRP A 28 -0.63 -10.17 7.29
N PRO A 29 -0.96 -10.16 8.60
CA PRO A 29 -2.31 -10.50 9.04
C PRO A 29 -3.40 -9.56 8.49
N PHE A 30 -3.05 -8.29 8.23
CA PHE A 30 -3.98 -7.35 7.61
C PHE A 30 -4.21 -7.67 6.13
N GLY A 31 -3.15 -8.03 5.40
CA GLY A 31 -3.28 -8.53 4.03
C GLY A 31 -4.14 -9.79 3.96
N ASP A 32 -3.85 -10.77 4.83
CA ASP A 32 -4.64 -12.00 4.94
C ASP A 32 -6.11 -11.68 5.24
N PHE A 33 -6.38 -10.74 6.15
CA PHE A 33 -7.74 -10.28 6.43
C PHE A 33 -8.40 -9.70 5.17
N ILE A 34 -7.81 -8.68 4.53
CA ILE A 34 -8.39 -7.99 3.37
C ILE A 34 -8.68 -8.96 2.22
N PHE A 35 -7.77 -9.89 1.92
CA PHE A 35 -7.96 -10.84 0.82
C PHE A 35 -8.97 -11.96 1.14
N ASN A 36 -9.35 -12.16 2.41
CA ASN A 36 -10.33 -13.18 2.82
C ASN A 36 -11.69 -12.59 3.21
N VAL A 37 -11.86 -11.27 3.17
CA VAL A 37 -13.15 -10.62 3.35
C VAL A 37 -14.07 -10.95 2.17
N LYS A 38 -15.26 -11.49 2.48
CA LYS A 38 -16.25 -11.91 1.47
C LYS A 38 -17.25 -10.83 1.09
N ALA A 39 -17.28 -9.72 1.83
CA ALA A 39 -18.19 -8.62 1.65
C ALA A 39 -17.44 -7.30 1.82
N ASP A 40 -17.56 -6.43 0.83
CA ASP A 40 -16.83 -5.16 0.83
C ASP A 40 -17.55 -4.09 1.68
N ALA A 41 -16.79 -3.08 2.12
CA ALA A 41 -17.30 -1.95 2.87
C ALA A 41 -17.43 -0.72 1.97
N PHE A 42 -18.67 -0.27 1.76
CA PHE A 42 -18.96 0.96 1.03
C PHE A 42 -19.34 2.08 2.00
N PHE A 43 -18.69 3.22 1.85
CA PHE A 43 -18.97 4.41 2.66
C PHE A 43 -19.80 5.43 1.86
N ASP A 44 -20.84 5.99 2.48
CA ASP A 44 -21.53 7.16 1.93
C ASP A 44 -20.63 8.40 2.09
N VAL A 45 -20.33 9.05 0.97
CA VAL A 45 -19.51 10.27 0.94
C VAL A 45 -20.32 11.46 0.39
N ASN A 46 -21.64 11.33 0.33
CA ASN A 46 -22.52 12.33 -0.29
C ASN A 46 -22.53 13.65 0.49
N LYS A 47 -22.38 13.59 1.83
CA LYS A 47 -22.26 14.81 2.65
C LYS A 47 -21.06 15.66 2.20
N LEU A 48 -19.88 15.04 2.06
CA LEU A 48 -18.65 15.71 1.64
C LEU A 48 -18.78 16.32 0.24
N ARG A 49 -19.34 15.56 -0.71
CA ARG A 49 -19.56 16.04 -2.08
C ARG A 49 -20.49 17.25 -2.12
N ARG A 50 -21.62 17.21 -1.39
CA ARG A 50 -22.58 18.32 -1.31
C ARG A 50 -22.01 19.57 -0.66
N THR A 51 -21.03 19.43 0.25
CA THR A 51 -20.31 20.56 0.85
C THR A 51 -19.10 21.00 0.04
N GLY A 52 -18.96 20.55 -1.21
CA GLY A 52 -17.93 21.01 -2.14
C GLY A 52 -16.59 20.26 -2.11
N PHE A 53 -16.47 19.17 -1.36
CA PHE A 53 -15.23 18.40 -1.30
C PHE A 53 -15.05 17.51 -2.55
N GLN A 54 -14.22 17.98 -3.49
CA GLN A 54 -14.00 17.31 -4.79
C GLN A 54 -12.88 16.25 -4.75
N ALA A 55 -12.07 16.18 -3.69
CA ALA A 55 -10.91 15.28 -3.64
C ALA A 55 -11.27 13.78 -3.59
N MET A 56 -12.56 13.43 -3.51
CA MET A 56 -13.05 12.04 -3.62
C MET A 56 -13.43 11.65 -5.05
N HIS A 57 -13.09 12.47 -6.05
CA HIS A 57 -13.29 12.18 -7.46
C HIS A 57 -11.98 11.62 -8.03
N LEU A 58 -11.60 10.44 -7.56
CA LEU A 58 -10.36 9.77 -7.93
C LEU A 58 -10.64 8.46 -8.65
N ASP A 59 -9.84 8.17 -9.67
CA ASP A 59 -9.75 6.83 -10.24
C ASP A 59 -8.87 5.96 -9.32
N SER A 60 -9.44 4.88 -8.79
CA SER A 60 -8.77 4.03 -7.79
C SER A 60 -7.50 3.39 -8.35
N PHE A 61 -7.51 2.95 -9.61
CA PHE A 61 -6.33 2.34 -10.22
C PHE A 61 -5.19 3.34 -10.38
N THR A 62 -5.50 4.55 -10.85
CA THR A 62 -4.54 5.65 -10.95
C THR A 62 -3.98 6.01 -9.57
N SER A 63 -4.81 6.09 -8.53
CA SER A 63 -4.37 6.37 -7.16
C SER A 63 -3.42 5.27 -6.65
N PHE A 64 -3.79 4.00 -6.84
CA PHE A 64 -2.95 2.85 -6.49
C PHE A 64 -1.60 2.88 -7.21
N ARG A 65 -1.60 3.08 -8.53
CA ARG A 65 -0.36 3.17 -9.34
C ARG A 65 0.53 4.33 -8.87
N ASN A 66 -0.05 5.50 -8.63
CA ASN A 66 0.71 6.67 -8.17
C ASN A 66 1.36 6.39 -6.81
N GLN A 67 0.68 5.67 -5.91
CA GLN A 67 1.26 5.25 -4.64
C GLN A 67 2.44 4.28 -4.83
N PHE A 68 2.34 3.32 -5.75
CA PHE A 68 3.46 2.42 -6.09
C PHE A 68 4.67 3.17 -6.63
N GLU A 69 4.46 4.12 -7.55
CA GLU A 69 5.54 4.95 -8.09
C GLU A 69 6.17 5.86 -7.03
N HIS A 70 5.37 6.35 -6.07
CA HIS A 70 5.87 7.09 -4.93
C HIS A 70 6.79 6.22 -4.04
N LEU A 71 6.38 4.99 -3.73
CA LEU A 71 7.19 4.06 -2.93
C LEU A 71 8.53 3.70 -3.61
N LYS A 72 8.55 3.58 -4.94
CA LYS A 72 9.80 3.41 -5.71
C LYS A 72 10.69 4.63 -5.66
N THR A 73 10.10 5.82 -5.85
CA THR A 73 10.80 7.11 -5.76
C THR A 73 11.48 7.26 -4.40
N GLU A 74 10.78 6.87 -3.33
CA GLU A 74 11.27 6.85 -1.96
C GLU A 74 12.23 5.69 -1.65
N LYS A 75 12.52 4.82 -2.63
CA LYS A 75 13.36 3.63 -2.51
C LYS A 75 12.93 2.70 -1.37
N ILE A 76 11.62 2.58 -1.14
CA ILE A 76 11.05 1.63 -0.17
C ILE A 76 10.86 0.27 -0.84
N ILE A 77 10.48 0.26 -2.12
CA ILE A 77 10.39 -0.93 -2.99
C ILE A 77 11.22 -0.70 -4.26
N PRO A 78 11.61 -1.77 -4.99
CA PRO A 78 12.30 -1.66 -6.28
C PRO A 78 11.47 -1.00 -7.39
#